data_AF-A0AAV2ZHG0-F1
#
_entry.id   AF-A0AAV2ZHG0-F1
#
_cell.length_a   1.000
_cell.length_b   1.000
_cell.length_c   1.000
_cell.angle_alpha   90.00
_cell.angle_beta   90.00
_cell.angle_gamma   90.00
#
_symmetry.space_group_name_H-M   'P 1'
#
loop_
_entity.id
_entity.type
_entity.pdbx_description
1 polymer ?
#
loop_
_entity_poly.entity_id
_entity_poly.type
_entity_poly.pdbx_seq_one_letter_code
_entity_poly.pdbx_strand_id
1 'polypeptide(L)'
;MNVLLTKGLRAKVTDFGLSRSMSHQTTMTAEVGTLAWIAPEVLSGERYTEKADIYSFGVILSEIDTLRQPYVQHTTEKSSSGRLSGANTGSSSMNNVHIALMVCSGQLRPDFSPLCPRVVRELADRCLEQDPTDRPSALEALTALQRLH
;
A
#
# COMPACT_ATOMS: atom_id res chain seq x y z
N MET A 1 -7.34 -5.44 4.04
CA MET A 1 -7.88 -4.49 5.03
C MET A 1 -9.01 -3.72 4.39
N ASN A 2 -10.16 -3.58 5.05
CA ASN A 2 -11.23 -2.68 4.59
C ASN A 2 -11.25 -1.43 5.48
N VAL A 3 -11.07 -0.25 4.88
CA VAL A 3 -11.16 1.04 5.57
C VAL A 3 -12.39 1.77 5.05
N LEU A 4 -13.38 2.00 5.93
CA LEU A 4 -14.56 2.80 5.65
C LEU A 4 -14.35 4.22 6.17
N LEU A 5 -14.52 5.22 5.29
CA LEU A 5 -14.45 6.64 5.64
C LEU A 5 -15.84 7.20 5.95
N THR A 6 -16.01 7.78 7.14
CA THR A 6 -17.24 8.50 7.52
C THR A 6 -17.14 9.98 7.08
N LYS A 7 -18.27 10.68 6.88
CA LYS A 7 -18.36 12.09 6.40
C LYS A 7 -17.53 13.13 7.19
N GLY A 8 -16.99 12.80 8.35
CA GLY A 8 -16.09 13.64 9.14
C GLY A 8 -14.62 13.21 9.12
N LEU A 9 -14.13 12.61 8.02
CA LEU A 9 -12.75 12.12 7.85
C LEU A 9 -12.27 11.09 8.90
N ARG A 10 -13.20 10.49 9.66
CA ARG A 10 -12.89 9.34 10.52
C ARG A 10 -12.88 8.06 9.70
N ALA A 11 -11.70 7.50 9.51
CA ALA A 11 -11.49 6.15 9.02
C ALA A 11 -11.87 5.14 10.12
N LYS A 12 -12.79 4.23 9.83
CA LYS A 12 -13.08 3.03 10.62
C LYS A 12 -12.50 1.84 9.88
N VAL A 13 -11.55 1.14 10.49
CA VAL A 13 -11.09 -0.17 10.00
C VAL A 13 -12.20 -1.17 10.32
N THR A 14 -12.78 -1.78 9.30
CA THR A 14 -13.82 -2.81 9.46
C THR A 14 -13.46 -4.01 8.61
N ASP A 15 -12.42 -4.74 9.01
CA ASP A 15 -12.34 -6.16 8.65
C ASP A 15 -11.43 -6.94 9.61
N PHE A 16 -12.05 -7.73 10.50
CA PHE A 16 -11.38 -8.81 11.22
C PHE A 16 -11.67 -10.18 10.56
N GLY A 17 -12.25 -10.20 9.36
CA GLY A 17 -12.85 -11.39 8.73
C GLY A 17 -11.89 -12.38 8.07
N LEU A 18 -10.58 -12.14 8.04
CA LEU A 18 -9.60 -13.05 7.43
C LEU A 18 -8.38 -13.29 8.34
N SER A 19 -8.61 -13.63 9.60
CA SER A 19 -7.61 -14.37 10.39
C SER A 19 -7.45 -15.78 9.79
N ARG A 20 -6.75 -15.92 8.67
CA ARG A 20 -6.29 -17.23 8.21
C ARG A 20 -5.01 -17.55 8.97
N SER A 21 -5.09 -18.56 9.83
CA SER A 21 -3.92 -19.29 10.33
C SER A 21 -3.14 -19.77 9.12
N MET A 22 -2.05 -19.09 8.78
CA MET A 22 -1.28 -19.36 7.58
C MET A 22 -0.26 -20.44 7.91
N SER A 23 -0.67 -21.69 7.67
CA SER A 23 0.23 -22.83 7.57
C SER A 23 1.28 -22.56 6.48
N HIS A 24 2.49 -23.08 6.70
CA HIS A 24 3.76 -22.93 5.97
C HIS A 24 3.76 -23.26 4.45
N GLN A 25 2.75 -22.84 3.69
CA GLN A 25 2.64 -23.19 2.28
C GLN A 25 1.84 -22.15 1.49
N THR A 26 2.22 -20.88 1.55
CA THR A 26 1.63 -19.85 0.66
C THR A 26 2.45 -19.74 -0.61
N THR A 27 2.54 -20.83 -1.35
CA THR A 27 3.01 -20.83 -2.73
C THR A 27 1.83 -20.39 -3.60
N MET A 28 1.93 -19.22 -4.22
CA MET A 28 1.29 -18.88 -5.50
C MET A 28 -0.25 -18.81 -5.58
N THR A 29 -0.97 -18.34 -4.55
CA THR A 29 -2.43 -18.06 -4.67
C THR A 29 -2.88 -16.75 -4.02
N ALA A 30 -1.98 -15.79 -3.79
CA ALA A 30 -2.42 -14.42 -3.57
C ALA A 30 -3.02 -13.92 -4.89
N GLU A 31 -4.35 -13.76 -4.93
CA GLU A 31 -5.03 -13.13 -6.06
C GLU A 31 -4.30 -11.85 -6.44
N VAL A 32 -4.05 -11.70 -7.73
CA VAL A 32 -3.15 -10.73 -8.37
C VAL A 32 -3.42 -9.28 -7.92
N GLY A 33 -4.60 -8.98 -7.39
CA GLY A 33 -4.97 -7.69 -6.81
C GLY A 33 -4.29 -7.35 -5.48
N THR A 34 -4.04 -8.30 -4.57
CA THR A 34 -3.67 -7.94 -3.18
C THR A 34 -2.17 -7.65 -2.99
N LEU A 35 -1.31 -8.03 -3.95
CA LEU A 35 0.15 -7.95 -3.81
C LEU A 35 0.67 -6.53 -3.55
N ALA A 36 0.01 -5.49 -4.08
CA ALA A 36 0.45 -4.11 -3.94
C ALA A 36 0.40 -3.59 -2.49
N TRP A 37 -0.40 -4.19 -1.62
CA TRP A 37 -0.52 -3.79 -0.22
C TRP A 37 0.35 -4.65 0.72
N ILE A 38 1.03 -5.67 0.22
CA ILE A 38 1.81 -6.59 1.05
C ILE A 38 3.16 -5.96 1.40
N ALA A 39 3.55 -6.09 2.66
CA ALA A 39 4.83 -5.62 3.17
C ALA A 39 6.01 -6.39 2.55
N PRO A 40 7.17 -5.73 2.35
CA PRO A 40 8.33 -6.30 1.66
C PRO A 40 8.86 -7.58 2.33
N GLU A 41 8.86 -7.66 3.66
CA GLU A 41 9.28 -8.84 4.42
C GLU A 41 8.31 -10.02 4.21
N VAL A 42 7.01 -9.75 4.09
CA VAL A 42 5.99 -10.78 3.86
C VAL A 42 6.09 -11.32 2.43
N LEU A 43 6.37 -10.46 1.45
CA LEU A 43 6.65 -10.87 0.07
C LEU A 43 7.92 -11.73 -0.04
N SER A 44 8.93 -11.46 0.80
CA SER A 44 10.17 -12.26 0.90
C SER A 44 9.98 -13.59 1.65
N GLY A 45 8.78 -13.86 2.17
CA GLY A 45 8.47 -15.08 2.93
C GLY A 45 8.92 -15.05 4.39
N GLU A 46 9.25 -13.87 4.92
CA GLU A 46 9.57 -13.69 6.34
C GLU A 46 8.32 -13.75 7.22
N ARG A 47 8.54 -13.79 8.54
CA ARG A 47 7.45 -13.90 9.51
C ARG A 47 6.60 -12.63 9.50
N TYR A 48 5.30 -12.81 9.29
CA TYR A 48 4.31 -11.76 9.46
C TYR A 48 4.31 -11.21 10.89
N THR A 49 4.28 -9.89 11.02
CA THR A 49 4.13 -9.16 12.29
C THR A 49 3.10 -8.04 12.13
N GLU A 50 2.71 -7.40 13.23
CA GLU A 50 1.86 -6.20 13.21
C GLU A 50 2.45 -5.06 12.39
N LYS A 51 3.77 -5.05 12.16
CA LYS A 51 4.45 -4.07 11.30
C LYS A 51 4.11 -4.23 9.83
N ALA A 52 3.69 -5.42 9.40
CA ALA A 52 3.17 -5.64 8.06
C ALA A 52 1.84 -4.90 7.85
N ASP A 53 0.96 -4.90 8.86
CA ASP A 53 -0.27 -4.12 8.84
C ASP A 53 0.00 -2.61 8.77
N ILE A 54 1.04 -2.13 9.45
CA ILE A 54 1.47 -0.72 9.39
C ILE A 54 1.94 -0.35 7.97
N TYR A 55 2.67 -1.24 7.30
CA TYR A 55 3.06 -1.02 5.90
C TYR A 55 1.83 -0.94 4.99
N SER A 56 0.92 -1.91 5.09
CA SER A 56 -0.34 -1.89 4.32
C SER A 56 -1.16 -0.62 4.60
N PHE A 57 -1.15 -0.12 5.83
CA PHE A 57 -1.76 1.14 6.19
C PHE A 57 -1.11 2.34 5.47
N GLY A 58 0.22 2.38 5.35
CA GLY A 58 0.93 3.39 4.56
C GLY A 58 0.52 3.37 3.08
N VAL A 59 0.37 2.18 2.50
CA VAL A 59 -0.15 2.02 1.12
C VAL A 59 -1.58 2.56 1.01
N ILE A 60 -2.44 2.29 1.99
CA ILE A 60 -3.81 2.82 2.02
C ILE A 60 -3.83 4.35 2.12
N LEU A 61 -2.92 4.96 2.88
CA LEU A 61 -2.82 6.43 2.93
C LEU A 61 -2.53 7.02 1.54
N SER A 62 -1.69 6.35 0.74
CA SER A 62 -1.40 6.76 -0.64
C SER A 62 -2.63 6.64 -1.55
N GLU A 63 -3.42 5.59 -1.38
CA GLU A 63 -4.66 5.36 -2.13
C GLU A 63 -5.72 6.40 -1.76
N ILE A 64 -5.87 6.73 -0.48
CA ILE A 64 -6.80 7.77 -0.01
C ILE A 64 -6.41 9.14 -0.56
N ASP A 65 -5.12 9.45 -0.59
CA ASP A 65 -4.61 10.74 -1.06
C ASP A 65 -4.71 10.90 -2.59
N THR A 66 -4.41 9.84 -3.34
CA THR A 66 -4.42 9.86 -4.81
C THR A 66 -5.78 9.50 -5.41
N LEU A 67 -6.67 8.87 -4.63
CA LEU A 67 -7.93 8.26 -5.06
C LEU A 67 -7.73 7.25 -6.22
N ARG A 68 -6.57 6.58 -6.23
CA ARG A 68 -6.17 5.61 -7.26
C ARG A 68 -5.58 4.39 -6.58
N GLN A 69 -5.67 3.25 -7.26
CA GLN A 69 -4.97 2.04 -6.83
C GLN A 69 -3.46 2.32 -6.74
N PRO A 70 -2.77 1.78 -5.71
CA PRO A 70 -1.33 1.94 -5.56
C PRO A 70 -0.59 1.41 -6.80
N TYR A 71 0.48 2.11 -7.18
CA TYR A 71 1.33 1.79 -8.32
C TYR A 71 0.63 1.74 -9.70
N VAL A 72 -0.53 2.40 -9.87
CA VAL A 72 -1.24 2.49 -11.17
C VAL A 72 -0.38 3.05 -12.31
N GLN A 73 0.64 3.86 -12.01
CA GLN A 73 1.58 4.32 -13.02
C GLN A 73 2.48 3.21 -13.58
N HIS A 74 2.60 2.09 -12.86
CA HIS A 74 3.48 0.97 -13.16
C HIS A 74 2.72 -0.30 -13.59
N THR A 75 1.40 -0.39 -13.37
CA THR A 75 0.57 -1.52 -13.80
C THR A 75 -0.12 -1.25 -15.15
N THR A 76 -0.04 -2.20 -16.08
CA THR A 76 -1.07 -2.29 -17.14
C THR A 76 -2.30 -2.95 -16.57
N GLU A 77 -3.23 -2.18 -16.03
CA GLU A 77 -4.63 -2.53 -16.26
C GLU A 77 -5.02 -1.90 -17.59
N LYS A 78 -5.05 -2.74 -18.64
CA LYS A 78 -5.83 -2.40 -19.83
C LYS A 78 -7.27 -2.24 -19.36
N SER A 79 -7.67 -1.02 -19.04
CA SER A 79 -9.07 -0.64 -19.06
C SER A 79 -9.57 -0.96 -20.47
N SER A 80 -10.29 -2.06 -20.60
CA SER A 80 -11.23 -2.26 -21.69
C SER A 80 -12.40 -1.27 -21.52
N SER A 81 -12.12 0.02 -21.66
CA SER A 81 -13.06 1.05 -22.07
C SER A 81 -12.27 2.33 -22.35
N GLY A 82 -12.42 2.87 -23.55
CA GLY A 82 -11.47 3.75 -24.20
C GLY A 82 -11.19 5.09 -23.51
N ARG A 83 -10.00 5.64 -23.79
CA ARG A 83 -9.80 6.71 -24.78
C ARG A 83 -8.31 6.97 -24.98
N LEU A 84 -7.95 7.25 -26.22
CA LEU A 84 -6.58 7.56 -26.64
C LEU A 84 -6.10 8.87 -25.99
N SER A 85 -4.88 8.88 -25.47
CA SER A 85 -4.03 10.07 -25.43
C SER A 85 -2.59 9.63 -25.57
N GLY A 86 -2.03 9.94 -26.73
CA GLY A 86 -0.64 9.68 -27.05
C GLY A 86 0.26 10.69 -26.34
N ALA A 87 1.31 10.17 -25.72
CA ALA A 87 2.58 10.84 -25.58
C ALA A 87 3.66 9.76 -25.37
N ASN A 88 4.61 9.71 -26.29
CA ASN A 88 5.77 8.83 -26.28
C ASN A 88 6.56 8.98 -24.98
N THR A 89 6.54 7.95 -24.13
CA THR A 89 7.68 7.57 -23.28
C THR A 89 7.72 6.04 -23.25
N GLY A 90 8.90 5.45 -23.43
CA GLY A 90 9.09 3.99 -23.55
C GLY A 90 8.86 3.24 -22.24
N SER A 91 7.64 3.28 -21.71
CA SER A 91 7.29 2.64 -20.45
C SER A 91 7.10 1.15 -20.65
N SER A 92 8.13 0.39 -20.29
CA SER A 92 8.05 -1.05 -20.07
C SER A 92 7.07 -1.30 -18.92
N SER A 93 5.79 -1.47 -19.26
CA SER A 93 4.74 -1.80 -18.31
C SER A 93 5.11 -3.05 -17.49
N MET A 94 4.93 -2.99 -16.17
CA MET A 94 5.36 -4.04 -15.24
C MET A 94 4.17 -4.90 -14.81
N ASN A 95 4.39 -6.22 -14.76
CA ASN A 95 3.46 -7.17 -14.17
C ASN A 95 3.47 -7.02 -12.63
N ASN A 96 2.39 -7.37 -11.93
CA ASN A 96 2.28 -7.24 -10.46
C ASN A 96 3.38 -8.00 -9.70
N VAL A 97 3.89 -9.10 -10.27
CA VAL A 97 5.07 -9.80 -9.73
C VAL A 97 6.32 -8.92 -9.78
N HIS A 98 6.51 -8.17 -10.86
CA HIS A 98 7.64 -7.26 -10.99
C HIS A 98 7.53 -6.08 -10.02
N ILE A 99 6.31 -5.55 -9.81
CA ILE A 99 6.04 -4.54 -8.78
C ILE A 99 6.39 -5.07 -7.39
N ALA A 100 5.95 -6.29 -7.05
CA ALA A 100 6.29 -6.92 -5.79
C ALA A 100 7.82 -7.05 -5.60
N LEU A 101 8.54 -7.45 -6.64
CA LEU A 101 10.01 -7.52 -6.61
C LEU A 101 10.67 -6.14 -6.42
N MET A 102 10.16 -5.10 -7.07
CA MET A 102 10.66 -3.73 -6.88
C MET A 102 10.37 -3.18 -5.49
N VAL A 103 9.21 -3.52 -4.92
CA VAL A 103 8.86 -3.17 -3.53
C VAL A 103 9.78 -3.91 -2.55
N CYS A 104 10.00 -5.21 -2.73
CA CYS A 104 10.94 -5.98 -1.90
C CYS A 104 12.37 -5.44 -1.94
N SER A 105 12.82 -4.98 -3.11
CA SER A 105 14.16 -4.40 -3.27
C SER A 105 14.25 -2.93 -2.87
N GLY A 106 13.14 -2.30 -2.46
CA GLY A 106 13.07 -0.89 -2.09
C GLY A 106 13.26 0.09 -3.24
N GLN A 107 13.13 -0.38 -4.47
CA GLN A 107 13.17 0.46 -5.66
C GLN A 107 11.83 1.13 -5.96
N LEU A 108 10.75 0.68 -5.32
CA LEU A 108 9.42 1.20 -5.56
C LEU A 108 8.66 1.49 -4.26
N ARG A 109 8.02 2.65 -4.24
CA ARG A 109 7.18 3.15 -3.14
C ARG A 109 5.88 3.74 -3.70
N PRO A 110 4.77 3.70 -2.96
CA PRO A 110 3.54 4.35 -3.38
C PRO A 110 3.72 5.87 -3.55
N ASP A 111 3.09 6.41 -4.58
CA ASP A 111 3.08 7.85 -4.83
C ASP A 111 2.00 8.56 -4.02
N PHE A 112 2.23 9.84 -3.78
CA PHE A 112 1.29 10.75 -3.14
C PHE A 112 1.12 12.00 -3.99
N SER A 113 -0.09 12.55 -4.01
CA SER A 113 -0.45 13.83 -4.60
C SER A 113 0.45 14.95 -4.09
N PRO A 114 0.77 15.95 -4.94
CA PRO A 114 1.50 17.14 -4.50
C PRO A 114 0.72 17.96 -3.45
N LEU A 115 -0.59 17.75 -3.32
CA LEU A 115 -1.45 18.41 -2.34
C LEU A 115 -1.59 17.66 -1.02
N CYS A 116 -0.92 16.50 -0.87
CA CYS A 116 -1.00 15.69 0.32
C CYS A 116 -0.57 16.50 1.57
N PRO A 117 -1.39 16.57 2.63
CA PRO A 117 -1.00 17.22 3.87
C PRO A 117 0.31 16.64 4.42
N ARG A 118 1.24 17.51 4.81
CA ARG A 118 2.60 17.09 5.25
C ARG A 118 2.58 16.03 6.35
N VAL A 119 1.70 16.19 7.33
CA VAL A 119 1.56 15.22 8.45
C VAL A 119 1.14 13.84 7.95
N VAL A 120 0.28 13.75 6.93
CA VAL A 120 -0.14 12.48 6.33
C VAL A 120 1.01 11.86 5.54
N ARG A 121 1.72 12.66 4.74
CA ARG A 121 2.89 12.21 3.98
C ARG A 121 4.00 11.69 4.90
N GLU A 122 4.39 12.45 5.92
CA GLU A 122 5.42 12.04 6.89
C GLU A 122 5.03 10.78 7.67
N LEU A 123 3.74 10.62 8.01
CA LEU A 123 3.27 9.38 8.62
C LEU A 123 3.38 8.22 7.63
N ALA A 124 2.93 8.41 6.40
CA ALA A 124 2.95 7.37 5.39
C ALA A 124 4.36 6.93 5.02
N ASP A 125 5.30 7.88 4.86
CA ASP A 125 6.71 7.58 4.59
C ASP A 125 7.30 6.66 5.66
N ARG A 126 7.06 6.96 6.95
CA ARG A 126 7.49 6.09 8.05
C ARG A 126 6.78 4.73 8.06
N CYS A 127 5.48 4.70 7.74
CA CYS A 127 4.75 3.43 7.61
C CYS A 127 5.32 2.54 6.50
N LEU A 128 5.83 3.17 5.43
CA LEU A 128 6.34 2.50 4.23
C LEU A 128 7.84 2.17 4.32
N GLU A 129 8.47 2.27 5.50
CA GLU A 129 9.88 1.91 5.64
C GLU A 129 10.17 0.45 5.29
N GLN A 130 11.36 0.19 4.74
CA GLN A 130 11.74 -1.18 4.38
C GLN A 130 11.85 -2.05 5.62
N ASP A 131 12.62 -1.58 6.60
CA ASP A 131 12.81 -2.27 7.86
C ASP A 131 11.52 -2.17 8.70
N PRO A 132 10.91 -3.30 9.10
CA PRO A 132 9.72 -3.29 9.96
C PRO A 132 9.92 -2.55 11.29
N THR A 133 11.15 -2.47 11.81
CA THR A 133 11.46 -1.83 13.09
C THR A 133 11.41 -0.31 13.04
N ASP A 134 11.70 0.29 11.87
CA ASP A 134 11.63 1.73 11.64
C ASP A 134 10.20 2.25 11.46
N ARG A 135 9.26 1.35 11.18
CA ARG A 135 7.84 1.68 11.07
C ARG A 135 7.27 2.05 12.44
N PRO A 136 6.31 2.98 12.55
CA PRO A 136 5.66 3.29 13.81
C PRO A 136 4.82 2.11 14.32
N SER A 137 4.44 2.14 15.58
CA SER A 137 3.34 1.32 16.11
C SER A 137 1.98 1.90 15.67
N ALA A 138 0.92 1.10 15.77
CA ALA A 138 -0.44 1.57 15.51
C ALA A 138 -0.83 2.76 16.40
N LEU A 139 -0.36 2.78 17.66
CA LEU A 139 -0.62 3.87 18.60
C LEU A 139 0.09 5.17 18.19
N GLU A 140 1.34 5.08 17.74
CA GLU A 140 2.08 6.24 17.24
C GLU A 140 1.48 6.78 15.95
N ALA A 141 1.04 5.89 15.05
CA ALA A 141 0.35 6.28 13.83
C ALA A 141 -0.97 7.03 14.14
N LEU A 142 -1.76 6.51 15.08
CA LEU A 142 -2.98 7.18 15.55
C LEU A 142 -2.68 8.55 16.17
N THR A 143 -1.64 8.64 17.00
CA THR A 143 -1.23 9.90 17.64
C THR A 143 -0.82 10.95 16.61
N ALA A 144 -0.12 10.55 15.55
CA ALA A 144 0.25 11.44 14.46
C ALA A 144 -0.98 11.99 13.73
N LEU A 145 -1.98 11.14 13.45
CA LEU A 145 -3.23 11.57 12.81
C LEU A 145 -4.07 12.50 13.67
N GLN A 146 -4.07 12.32 15.00
CA GLN A 146 -4.82 13.20 15.91
C GLN A 146 -4.29 14.65 15.93
N ARG A 147 -3.06 14.88 15.48
CA ARG A 147 -2.46 16.22 15.36
C ARG A 147 -2.95 17.01 14.13
N LEU A 148 -3.76 16.40 13.26
CA LEU A 148 -4.38 17.08 12.11
C LEU A 148 -5.61 17.93 12.49
N HIS A 149 -6.06 17.88 13.75
CA HIS A 149 -7.21 18.62 14.28
C HIS A 149 -6.80 19.90 15.01
#